data_AF-A0A7J8QJ37-F1
#
_entry.id   AF-A0A7J8QJ37-F1
#
_cell.length_a   1.000
_cell.length_b   1.000
_cell.length_c   1.000
_cell.angle_alpha   90.00
_cell.angle_beta   90.00
_cell.angle_gamma   90.00
#
_symmetry.space_group_name_H-M   'P 1'
#
loop_
_entity.id
_entity.type
_entity.pdbx_description
1 polymer ?
#
loop_
_entity_poly.entity_id
_entity_poly.type
_entity_poly.pdbx_seq_one_letter_code
_entity_poly.pdbx_strand_id
1 'polypeptide(L)'
;MCKGLQQGSTSSSCPKQGVSLSPNANPRVSTRLVKCELCNSRATLYCQADDAYLCRKCDKWVHDANFLAQRHIRCFLCNTCQNLTQRYLIGASHEVLLPTM
;
A
#
# COMPACT_ATOMS: atom_id res chain seq x y z
N MET A 1 17.35 -3.71 33.32
CA MET A 1 17.58 -4.87 32.42
C MET A 1 16.35 -5.77 32.48
N CYS A 2 15.56 -5.82 31.41
CA CYS A 2 14.56 -6.85 31.18
C CYS A 2 14.48 -7.10 29.66
N LYS A 3 14.64 -8.35 29.27
CA LYS A 3 14.71 -8.85 27.88
C LYS A 3 13.36 -9.46 27.50
N GLY A 4 13.02 -9.32 26.21
CA GLY A 4 12.25 -10.31 25.44
C GLY A 4 10.81 -9.93 25.09
N LEU A 5 10.51 -9.75 23.80
CA LEU A 5 9.85 -10.80 23.01
C LEU A 5 9.89 -10.50 21.50
N GLN A 6 9.84 -11.60 20.76
CA GLN A 6 9.97 -11.80 19.33
C GLN A 6 8.78 -11.23 18.52
N GLN A 7 9.08 -10.82 17.27
CA GLN A 7 8.21 -10.88 16.08
C GLN A 7 6.72 -10.52 16.26
N GLY A 8 6.37 -9.29 15.89
CA GLY A 8 5.01 -8.89 15.54
C GLY A 8 4.87 -8.74 14.04
N SER A 9 4.58 -9.83 13.33
CA SER A 9 4.00 -9.77 11.99
C SER A 9 2.63 -9.07 12.10
N THR A 10 2.63 -7.74 11.97
CA THR A 10 1.40 -6.95 11.95
C THR A 10 0.74 -7.14 10.60
N SER A 11 -0.09 -8.19 10.55
CA SER A 11 -1.13 -8.37 9.54
C SER A 11 -1.85 -7.03 9.37
N SER A 12 -1.68 -6.46 8.18
CA SER A 12 -2.29 -5.22 7.72
C SER A 12 -3.81 -5.34 7.83
N SER A 13 -4.35 -4.90 8.96
CA SER A 13 -5.78 -4.85 9.21
C SER A 13 -6.40 -3.84 8.26
N CYS A 14 -6.93 -4.34 7.15
CA CYS A 14 -7.87 -3.57 6.36
C CYS A 14 -9.08 -3.35 7.27
N PRO A 15 -9.46 -2.11 7.62
CA PRO A 15 -10.77 -1.91 8.20
C PRO A 15 -11.75 -2.42 7.16
N LYS A 16 -12.71 -3.25 7.57
CA LYS A 16 -13.84 -3.64 6.72
C LYS A 16 -14.72 -2.40 6.52
N GLN A 17 -14.22 -1.39 5.81
CA GLN A 17 -15.02 -0.27 5.37
C GLN A 17 -15.79 -0.76 4.16
N GLY A 18 -17.11 -0.71 4.30
CA GLY A 18 -18.07 -1.30 3.39
C GLY A 18 -17.79 -0.94 1.95
N VAL A 19 -17.58 -1.96 1.13
CA VAL A 19 -18.12 -1.93 -0.22
C VAL A 19 -19.58 -1.52 -0.07
N SER A 20 -19.98 -0.40 -0.68
CA SER A 20 -21.40 -0.18 -0.96
C SER A 20 -21.87 -1.36 -1.78
N LEU A 21 -22.48 -2.33 -1.09
CA LEU A 21 -23.05 -3.53 -1.67
C LEU A 21 -24.27 -3.09 -2.49
N SER A 22 -24.09 -2.93 -3.80
CA SER A 22 -25.21 -3.15 -4.70
C SER A 22 -25.66 -4.61 -4.56
N PRO A 23 -26.95 -4.91 -4.28
CA PRO A 23 -27.40 -6.20 -3.77
C PRO A 23 -27.51 -7.33 -4.81
N ASN A 24 -26.69 -7.34 -5.88
CA ASN A 24 -26.73 -8.44 -6.85
C ASN A 24 -25.39 -8.72 -7.54
N ALA A 25 -24.46 -9.36 -6.85
CA ALA A 25 -23.33 -10.02 -7.50
C ALA A 25 -22.82 -11.20 -6.66
N ASN A 26 -22.83 -12.37 -7.29
CA ASN A 26 -22.29 -13.68 -6.87
C ASN A 26 -20.89 -13.57 -6.21
N PRO A 27 -20.58 -14.23 -5.08
CA PRO A 27 -19.30 -14.13 -4.39
C PRO A 27 -18.20 -14.92 -5.11
N ARG A 28 -17.83 -14.47 -6.31
CA ARG A 28 -16.49 -14.71 -6.85
C ARG A 28 -15.71 -13.43 -6.58
N VAL A 29 -14.85 -13.45 -5.56
CA VAL A 29 -13.86 -12.39 -5.34
C VAL A 29 -12.94 -12.39 -6.56
N SER A 30 -13.30 -11.61 -7.58
CA SER A 30 -12.43 -11.30 -8.71
C SER A 30 -11.42 -10.28 -8.21
N THR A 31 -10.38 -10.77 -7.52
CA THR A 31 -9.28 -9.93 -7.05
C THR A 31 -8.55 -9.44 -8.30
N ARG A 32 -8.93 -8.27 -8.80
CA ARG A 32 -8.23 -7.66 -9.93
C ARG A 32 -6.81 -7.33 -9.45
N LEU A 33 -5.84 -8.10 -9.91
CA LEU A 33 -4.44 -7.86 -9.58
C LEU A 33 -4.00 -6.56 -10.24
N VAL A 34 -3.63 -5.57 -9.43
CA VAL A 34 -3.07 -4.31 -9.89
C VAL A 34 -1.60 -4.54 -10.24
N LYS A 35 -1.23 -4.17 -11.46
CA LYS A 35 0.13 -4.33 -11.98
C LYS A 35 0.90 -3.03 -11.80
N CYS A 36 2.20 -3.16 -11.61
CA CYS A 36 3.12 -2.04 -11.62
C CYS A 36 3.20 -1.49 -13.04
N GLU A 37 3.07 -0.18 -13.18
CA GLU A 37 3.05 0.48 -14.49
C GLU A 37 4.42 0.50 -15.18
N LEU A 38 5.50 0.33 -14.42
CA LEU A 38 6.87 0.34 -14.95
C LEU A 38 7.41 -1.03 -15.37
N CYS A 39 6.95 -2.11 -14.73
CA CYS A 39 7.50 -3.45 -14.99
C CYS A 39 6.46 -4.58 -15.05
N ASN A 40 5.16 -4.25 -15.04
CA ASN A 40 4.04 -5.20 -15.07
C ASN A 40 3.99 -6.25 -13.95
N SER A 41 4.88 -6.18 -12.95
CA SER A 41 4.85 -7.04 -11.76
C SER A 41 3.67 -6.69 -10.84
N ARG A 42 3.44 -7.44 -9.76
CA ARG A 42 2.40 -7.07 -8.77
C ARG A 42 2.73 -5.72 -8.10
N ALA A 43 1.77 -4.79 -8.11
CA ALA A 43 1.91 -3.52 -7.40
C ALA A 43 1.75 -3.71 -5.88
N THR A 44 2.44 -2.88 -5.11
CA THR A 44 2.41 -2.91 -3.64
C THR A 44 2.20 -1.54 -3.04
N LEU A 45 2.44 -0.49 -3.82
CA LEU A 45 2.34 0.91 -3.44
C LEU A 45 1.54 1.66 -4.50
N TYR A 46 0.81 2.67 -4.06
CA TYR A 46 0.16 3.67 -4.89
C TYR A 46 0.77 5.03 -4.55
N CYS A 47 1.26 5.76 -5.56
CA CYS A 47 1.75 7.12 -5.39
C CYS A 47 0.65 8.11 -5.74
N GLN A 48 0.28 8.98 -4.80
CA GLN A 48 -0.78 9.96 -5.05
C GLN A 48 -0.33 11.11 -5.96
N ALA A 49 0.95 11.48 -5.93
CA ALA A 49 1.47 12.58 -6.74
C ALA A 49 1.61 12.20 -8.22
N ASP A 50 1.99 10.94 -8.49
CA ASP A 50 2.19 10.41 -9.85
C ASP A 50 0.95 9.67 -10.39
N ASP A 51 -0.11 9.52 -9.58
CA ASP A 51 -1.31 8.72 -9.88
C ASP A 51 -0.97 7.29 -10.37
N ALA A 52 0.08 6.70 -9.80
CA ALA A 52 0.72 5.50 -10.36
C ALA A 52 0.79 4.34 -9.37
N TYR A 53 0.58 3.12 -9.88
CA TYR A 53 0.78 1.89 -9.12
C TYR A 53 2.20 1.33 -9.32
N LEU A 54 2.91 1.14 -8.21
CA LEU A 54 4.32 0.74 -8.22
C LEU A 54 4.58 -0.50 -7.35
N CYS A 55 5.50 -1.34 -7.79
CA CYS A 55 6.12 -2.34 -6.93
C CYS A 55 7.23 -1.70 -6.10
N ARG A 56 7.63 -2.32 -4.97
CA ARG A 56 8.70 -1.77 -4.11
C ARG A 56 10.02 -1.44 -4.83
N LYS A 57 10.38 -2.21 -5.87
CA LYS A 57 11.61 -1.96 -6.64
C LYS A 57 11.46 -0.68 -7.45
N CYS A 58 10.40 -0.57 -8.25
CA CYS A 58 10.15 0.60 -9.08
C CYS A 58 9.87 1.85 -8.24
N ASP A 59 9.16 1.71 -7.13
CA ASP A 59 8.97 2.75 -6.13
C ASP A 59 10.31 3.36 -5.70
N LYS A 60 11.26 2.53 -5.25
CA LYS A 60 12.59 2.99 -4.86
C LYS A 60 13.30 3.72 -6.00
N TRP A 61 13.25 3.18 -7.22
CA TRP A 61 13.92 3.81 -8.36
C TRP A 61 13.36 5.20 -8.70
N VAL A 62 12.03 5.36 -8.66
CA VAL A 62 11.36 6.65 -8.93
C VAL A 62 11.59 7.62 -7.77
N HIS A 63 11.41 7.14 -6.54
CA HIS A 63 11.36 8.00 -5.36
C HIS A 63 12.73 8.26 -4.73
N ASP A 64 13.79 7.49 -5.00
CA ASP A 64 15.17 7.86 -4.63
C ASP A 64 15.83 8.80 -5.67
N ALA A 65 15.29 8.90 -6.89
CA ALA A 65 15.95 9.63 -7.98
C ALA A 65 16.18 11.12 -7.67
N ASN A 66 15.28 11.74 -6.91
CA ASN A 66 15.43 13.13 -6.49
C ASN A 66 14.67 13.42 -5.18
N PHE A 67 15.05 14.49 -4.50
CA PHE A 67 14.48 14.90 -3.21
C PHE A 67 13.01 15.34 -3.28
N LEU A 68 12.50 15.70 -4.47
CA LEU A 68 11.09 16.07 -4.66
C LEU A 68 10.23 14.80 -4.67
N ALA A 69 10.64 13.81 -5.45
CA ALA A 69 10.00 12.50 -5.54
C ALA A 69 10.01 11.79 -4.18
N GLN A 70 11.09 11.92 -3.39
CA GLN A 70 11.11 11.38 -2.03
C GLN A 70 9.92 11.86 -1.19
N ARG A 71 9.46 13.10 -1.36
CA ARG A 71 8.37 13.70 -0.58
C ARG A 71 6.98 13.20 -0.98
N HIS A 72 6.84 12.43 -2.06
CA HIS A 72 5.54 11.93 -2.49
C HIS A 72 4.94 11.01 -1.42
N ILE A 73 3.65 11.22 -1.17
CA ILE A 73 2.85 10.37 -0.28
C ILE A 73 2.49 9.10 -1.04
N ARG A 74 2.88 7.97 -0.46
CA ARG A 74 2.61 6.65 -1.02
C ARG A 74 1.78 5.82 -0.06
N CYS A 75 0.80 5.12 -0.59
CA CYS A 75 -0.10 4.26 0.18
C CYS A 75 0.22 2.79 -0.11
N PHE A 76 0.29 1.95 0.93
CA PHE A 76 0.42 0.50 0.74
C PHE A 76 -0.89 -0.12 0.28
N LEU A 77 -0.79 -1.04 -0.68
CA LEU A 77 -1.89 -1.91 -1.05
C LEU A 77 -1.94 -3.15 -0.16
N CYS A 78 -3.15 -3.64 0.10
CA CYS A 78 -3.36 -4.91 0.78
C CYS A 78 -2.82 -6.07 -0.07
N ASN A 79 -2.03 -6.94 0.56
CA ASN A 79 -1.46 -8.13 -0.08
C ASN A 79 -2.52 -9.17 -0.49
N THR A 80 -3.69 -9.18 0.16
CA THR A 80 -4.78 -10.10 -0.15
C THR A 80 -5.77 -9.54 -1.16
N CYS A 81 -6.29 -8.32 -0.93
CA CYS A 81 -7.36 -7.75 -1.76
C CYS A 81 -6.92 -6.58 -2.66
N GLN A 82 -5.66 -6.12 -2.58
CA GLN A 82 -5.13 -4.98 -3.35
C GLN A 82 -5.97 -3.70 -3.29
N ASN A 83 -6.67 -3.50 -2.17
CA ASN A 83 -7.24 -2.19 -1.84
C ASN A 83 -6.19 -1.31 -1.17
N LEU A 84 -6.37 0.01 -1.25
CA LEU A 84 -5.55 0.96 -0.51
C LEU A 84 -5.75 0.73 0.99
N THR A 85 -4.66 0.78 1.74
CA THR A 85 -4.66 0.65 3.19
C THR A 85 -4.47 2.01 3.86
N GLN A 86 -4.61 2.08 5.18
CA GLN A 86 -4.30 3.30 5.94
C GLN A 86 -2.80 3.41 6.31
N ARG A 87 -1.95 2.63 5.64
CA ARG A 87 -0.50 2.68 5.83
C ARG A 87 0.11 3.54 4.74
N TYR A 88 0.78 4.60 5.15
CA TYR A 88 1.41 5.55 4.24
C TYR A 88 2.92 5.59 4.45
N LEU A 89 3.63 5.92 3.37
CA LEU A 89 5.06 6.14 3.35
C LEU A 89 5.30 7.55 2.79
N ILE A 90 6.06 8.34 3.54
CA ILE A 90 6.44 9.71 3.21
C ILE A 90 7.97 9.78 3.27
N GLY A 91 8.63 10.46 2.33
CA GLY A 91 10.09 10.42 2.28
C GLY A 91 10.61 9.08 1.74
N ALA A 92 11.93 8.89 1.66
CA ALA A 92 12.50 7.64 1.15
C ALA A 92 12.07 6.37 1.92
N SER A 93 11.74 6.49 3.22
CA SER A 93 11.46 5.31 4.07
C SER A 93 10.60 5.56 5.33
N HIS A 94 9.97 6.73 5.51
CA HIS A 94 9.24 6.99 6.77
C HIS A 94 7.82 6.43 6.68
N GLU A 95 7.62 5.21 7.20
CA GLU A 95 6.28 4.62 7.38
C GLU A 95 5.54 5.40 8.48
N VAL A 96 4.50 6.13 8.10
CA VAL A 96 3.62 6.85 9.02
C VAL A 96 2.27 6.13 9.04
N LEU A 97 1.90 5.64 10.22
CA LEU A 97 0.52 5.24 10.51
C LEU A 97 -0.22 6.51 10.93
N LEU A 98 -1.07 7.05 10.05
CA LEU A 98 -1.92 8.17 10.44
C LEU A 98 -3.07 7.62 11.31
N PRO A 99 -3.23 8.08 12.57
CA PRO A 99 -4.38 7.70 13.38
C PRO A 99 -5.65 8.25 12.72
N THR A 100 -6.60 7.37 12.45
CA THR A 100 -7.97 7.74 12.10
C THR A 100 -8.59 8.47 13.29
N MET A 101 -9.00 9.72 13.09
CA MET A 101 -9.88 10.44 14.02
C MET A 101 -11.29 9.85 13.98
#